data_AF-A0A0E4C8S8-F1
#
_entry.id   AF-A0A0E4C8S8-F1
#
_cell.length_a   1.000
_cell.length_b   1.000
_cell.length_c   1.000
_cell.angle_alpha   90.00
_cell.angle_beta   90.00
_cell.angle_gamma   90.00
#
_symmetry.space_group_name_H-M   'P 1'
#
loop_
_entity.id
_entity.type
_entity.pdbx_description
1 polymer ?
#
loop_
_entity_poly.entity_id
_entity_poly.type
_entity_poly.pdbx_seq_one_letter_code
_entity_poly.pdbx_strand_id
1 'polypeptide(L)' 'MLSAKDLTSEEQQVAYRVDQYFKSPSMTIHEKLFNALLIAQLELDEENFSNENERNKIVQFKNVLDGLLQKIKT' A
#
# COMPACT_ATOMS: atom_id res chain seq x y z
N MET A 1 -17.28 5.32 10.17
CA MET A 1 -16.06 6.15 10.14
C MET A 1 -14.97 5.40 10.88
N LEU A 2 -14.07 4.75 10.13
CA LEU A 2 -12.88 4.12 10.72
C LEU A 2 -11.91 5.25 11.09
N SER A 3 -11.64 5.38 12.39
CA SER A 3 -10.66 6.35 12.89
C SER A 3 -9.27 5.76 12.66
N ALA A 4 -8.26 6.59 12.40
CA ALA A 4 -6.85 6.18 12.30
C ALA A 4 -6.33 5.35 13.51
N LYS A 5 -7.13 5.24 14.58
CA LYS A 5 -6.92 4.41 15.77
C LYS A 5 -7.03 2.91 15.55
N ASP A 6 -7.65 2.45 14.46
CA ASP A 6 -7.81 1.00 14.17
C ASP A 6 -6.72 0.43 13.24
N LEU A 7 -5.75 1.27 12.89
CA LEU A 7 -4.60 0.89 12.08
C LEU A 7 -3.43 0.46 12.98
N THR A 8 -2.75 -0.62 12.58
CA THR A 8 -1.48 -1.00 13.19
C THR A 8 -0.40 0.04 12.90
N SER A 9 0.70 0.02 13.65
CA SER A 9 1.84 0.92 13.38
C SER A 9 2.41 0.74 11.97
N GLU A 10 2.41 -0.49 11.45
CA GLU A 10 2.84 -0.81 10.09
C GLU A 10 1.89 -0.22 9.04
N GLU A 11 0.58 -0.40 9.22
CA GLU A 11 -0.44 0.17 8.35
C GLU A 11 -0.37 1.70 8.31
N GLN A 12 -0.18 2.36 9.45
CA GLN A 12 0.01 3.81 9.53
C GLN A 12 1.26 4.26 8.76
N GLN A 13 2.38 3.54 8.93
CA GLN A 13 3.62 3.85 8.25
C GLN A 13 3.50 3.67 6.73
N VAL A 14 2.85 2.59 6.28
CA VAL A 14 2.59 2.33 4.86
C VAL A 14 1.67 3.39 4.27
N ALA A 15 0.55 3.71 4.92
CA ALA A 15 -0.37 4.74 4.45
C ALA A 15 0.33 6.09 4.31
N TYR A 16 1.16 6.48 5.29
CA TYR A 16 1.96 7.70 5.21
C TYR A 16 2.94 7.67 4.03
N ARG A 17 3.68 6.57 3.84
CA ARG A 17 4.64 6.44 2.73
C ARG A 17 3.95 6.54 1.37
N VAL A 18 2.80 5.91 1.21
CA VAL A 18 2.00 5.96 -0.02
C VAL A 18 1.51 7.39 -0.28
N ASP A 19 1.01 8.08 0.75
CA ASP A 19 0.55 9.46 0.63
C ASP A 19 1.66 10.42 0.17
N GLN A 20 2.87 10.23 0.70
CA GLN A 20 4.05 11.01 0.32
C GLN A 20 4.60 10.67 -1.07
N TYR A 21 4.46 9.42 -1.51
CA TYR A 21 4.88 8.98 -2.85
C TYR A 21 4.00 9.61 -3.94
N PHE A 22 2.68 9.49 -3.79
CA PHE A 22 1.74 10.13 -4.71
C PHE A 22 1.51 11.59 -4.28
N LYS A 23 2.39 12.48 -4.73
CA LYS A 23 2.33 13.94 -4.46
C LYS A 23 1.15 14.67 -5.11
N SER A 24 0.25 13.95 -5.78
CA SER A 24 -0.92 14.57 -6.41
C SER A 24 -1.94 14.98 -5.34
N PRO A 25 -2.28 16.28 -5.22
CA PRO A 25 -3.30 16.75 -4.29
C PRO A 25 -4.73 16.38 -4.75
N SER A 26 -4.92 15.97 -6.02
CA SER A 26 -6.22 15.56 -6.54
C SER A 26 -6.57 14.11 -6.24
N MET A 27 -5.61 13.29 -5.82
CA MET A 27 -5.85 11.89 -5.49
C MET A 27 -6.24 11.73 -4.02
N THR A 28 -7.34 11.03 -3.79
CA THR A 28 -7.74 10.57 -2.46
C THR A 28 -6.77 9.52 -1.93
N ILE A 29 -6.68 9.36 -0.61
CA ILE A 29 -5.84 8.32 0.00
C ILE A 29 -6.23 6.91 -0.51
N HIS A 30 -7.52 6.68 -0.76
CA HIS A 30 -8.01 5.41 -1.31
C HIS A 30 -7.45 5.15 -2.72
N GLU A 31 -7.50 6.14 -3.61
CA GLU A 31 -6.90 6.02 -4.95
C GLU A 31 -5.39 5.81 -4.90
N LYS A 32 -4.69 6.50 -3.99
CA LYS A 32 -3.24 6.32 -3.80
C LYS A 32 -2.91 4.91 -3.34
N LEU A 33 -3.64 4.37 -2.37
CA LEU A 33 -3.47 3.00 -1.87
C LEU A 33 -3.79 1.96 -2.95
N PHE A 34 -4.86 2.17 -3.73
CA PHE A 34 -5.21 1.30 -4.84
C PHE A 34 -4.14 1.27 -5.93
N ASN A 35 -3.60 2.44 -6.31
CA ASN A 35 -2.50 2.51 -7.28
C ASN A 35 -1.21 1.88 -6.74
N ALA A 36 -0.89 2.08 -5.46
CA ALA A 36 0.25 1.40 -4.82
C ALA A 36 0.11 -0.13 -4.89
N LEU A 37 -1.11 -0.65 -4.67
CA LEU A 37 -1.40 -2.08 -4.73
C LEU A 37 -1.18 -2.62 -6.15
N LEU A 38 -1.66 -1.88 -7.15
CA LEU A 38 -1.48 -2.25 -8.56
C LEU A 38 0.00 -2.31 -8.94
N ILE A 39 0.81 -1.34 -8.51
CA ILE A 39 2.25 -1.33 -8.75
C ILE A 39 2.91 -2.56 -8.09
N ALA A 40 2.60 -2.84 -6.82
CA ALA A 40 3.17 -3.98 -6.11
C ALA A 40 2.79 -5.32 -6.75
N GLN A 41 1.57 -5.45 -7.28
CA GLN A 41 1.15 -6.63 -8.03
C GLN A 41 1.92 -6.77 -9.35
N LEU A 42 2.07 -5.68 -10.10
CA LEU A 42 2.84 -5.69 -11.36
C LEU A 42 4.31 -6.04 -11.13
N GLU A 43 4.93 -5.53 -10.05
CA GLU A 43 6.31 -5.88 -9.71
C GLU A 43 6.48 -7.39 -9.44
N LEU A 44 5.47 -8.04 -8.84
CA LEU A 44 5.48 -9.48 -8.62
C LEU A 44 5.23 -10.27 -9.90
N ASP A 45 4.29 -9.83 -10.73
CA ASP A 45 3.89 -10.52 -11.97
C ASP A 45 4.99 -10.47 -13.04
N GLU A 46 5.74 -9.37 -13.11
CA GLU A 46 6.85 -9.20 -14.04
C GLU A 46 8.19 -9.73 -13.50
N GLU A 47 8.20 -10.34 -12.31
CA GLU A 47 9.41 -10.74 -11.60
C GLU A 47 10.43 -9.59 -11.45
N ASN A 48 9.94 -8.37 -11.25
CA ASN A 48 10.74 -7.16 -11.04
C ASN A 48 11.31 -7.11 -9.61
N PHE A 49 12.03 -8.15 -9.21
CA PHE A 49 12.75 -8.23 -7.95
C PHE A 49 14.08 -8.95 -8.16
N SER A 50 15.12 -8.53 -7.44
CA SER A 50 16.47 -9.08 -7.59
C SER A 50 16.71 -10.38 -6.83
N ASN A 51 15.90 -10.67 -5.81
CA ASN A 51 16.01 -11.86 -4.97
C ASN A 51 14.74 -12.12 -4.14
N GLU A 52 14.67 -13.30 -3.52
CA GLU A 52 13.54 -13.72 -2.68
C GLU A 52 13.25 -12.80 -1.50
N ASN A 53 14.27 -12.16 -0.91
CA ASN A 53 14.05 -11.24 0.20
C ASN A 53 13.34 -9.96 -0.27
N GLU A 54 13.65 -9.47 -1.47
CA GLU A 54 12.93 -8.36 -2.09
C GLU A 54 11.50 -8.76 -2.45
N ARG A 55 11.32 -9.94 -3.07
CA ARG A 55 9.99 -10.51 -3.35
C ARG A 55 9.12 -10.58 -2.09
N ASN A 56 9.66 -11.08 -0.97
CA ASN A 56 8.95 -11.18 0.30
C ASN A 56 8.53 -9.81 0.86
N LYS A 57 9.37 -8.77 0.68
CA LYS A 57 9.01 -7.39 1.07
C LYS A 57 7.87 -6.84 0.22
N ILE A 58 7.87 -7.09 -1.08
CA ILE A 58 6.79 -6.65 -1.99
C ILE A 58 5.49 -7.37 -1.61
N VAL A 59 5.53 -8.69 -1.36
CA VAL A 59 4.36 -9.46 -0.88
C VAL A 59 3.83 -8.92 0.44
N GLN A 60 4.71 -8.65 1.41
CA GLN A 60 4.31 -8.07 2.70
C GLN A 60 3.65 -6.69 2.50
N PHE A 61 4.28 -5.82 1.70
CA PHE A 61 3.75 -4.50 1.40
C PHE A 61 2.37 -4.56 0.74
N LYS A 62 2.20 -5.44 -0.26
CA LYS A 62 0.91 -5.70 -0.91
C LYS A 62 -0.16 -6.14 0.10
N ASN A 63 0.17 -7.05 1.01
CA ASN A 63 -0.78 -7.52 2.03
C ASN A 63 -1.23 -6.39 2.98
N VAL A 64 -0.31 -5.49 3.35
CA VAL A 64 -0.66 -4.31 4.17
C VAL A 64 -1.57 -3.36 3.40
N LEU A 65 -1.33 -3.15 2.11
CA LEU A 65 -2.19 -2.32 1.25
C LEU A 65 -3.60 -2.90 1.10
N ASP A 66 -3.72 -4.21 0.90
CA ASP A 66 -5.01 -4.91 0.84
C ASP A 66 -5.79 -4.73 2.16
N GLY A 67 -5.11 -4.89 3.31
CA GLY A 67 -5.70 -4.63 4.63
C GLY A 67 -6.16 -3.19 4.82
N LEU A 68 -5.34 -2.22 4.41
CA LEU A 68 -5.68 -0.80 4.44
C LEU A 68 -6.90 -0.48 3.57
N LEU A 69 -6.99 -1.01 2.35
CA LEU A 69 -8.13 -0.78 1.46
C LEU A 69 -9.43 -1.35 2.03
N GLN A 70 -9.38 -2.49 2.73
CA GLN A 70 -10.56 -3.04 3.41
C GLN A 70 -11.02 -2.18 4.59
N LYS A 71 -10.07 -1.56 5.30
CA LYS A 71 -10.34 -0.70 6.47
C LYS A 71 -10.68 0.75 6.09
N ILE A 72 -10.24 1.24 4.94
CA ILE A 72 -10.46 2.64 4.53
C ILE A 72 -11.71 2.75 3.63
N LYS A 73 -12.61 1.74 3.66
CA LYS A 73 -13.88 1.79 2.93
C LYS A 73 -14.65 3.08 3.26
N THR A 74 -14.95 3.80 2.19
CA THR A 74 -15.65 5.10 2.14
C THR A 74 -17.02 5.02 2.78
#